data_AF-L7QKI4-F1
#
_entry.id   AF-L7QKI4-F1
#
_cell.length_a   1.000
_cell.length_b   1.000
_cell.length_c   1.000
_cell.angle_alpha   90.00
_cell.angle_beta   90.00
_cell.angle_gamma   90.00
#
_symmetry.space_group_name_H-M   'P 1'
#
loop_
_entity.id
_entity.type
_entity.pdbx_description
1 polymer ?
#
loop_
_entity_poly.entity_id
_entity_poly.type
_entity_poly.pdbx_seq_one_letter_code
_entity_poly.pdbx_strand_id
1 'polypeptide(L)' 'LSTSMLPRREQHRLQLREVIKEFQRFPGDVGSSEVQVARLTRKIHDLAEHLKVHRKDHSSRRGLQGLLSQRRSLLQ' A
#
# COMPACT_ATOMS: atom_id res chain seq x y z
N LEU A 1 -21.81 9.52 -6.74
CA LEU A 1 -20.90 10.20 -5.80
C LEU A 1 -19.48 10.09 -6.34
N SER A 2 -18.77 11.20 -6.52
CA SER A 2 -17.38 11.15 -7.00
C SER A 2 -16.43 10.75 -5.87
N THR A 3 -15.49 9.84 -6.13
CA THR A 3 -14.49 9.35 -5.16
C THR A 3 -13.67 10.47 -4.51
N SER A 4 -13.54 11.61 -5.20
CA SER A 4 -12.84 12.80 -4.69
C SER A 4 -13.50 13.46 -3.47
N MET A 5 -14.79 13.21 -3.21
CA MET A 5 -15.53 13.81 -2.10
C MET A 5 -15.48 13.01 -0.79
N LEU A 6 -14.85 11.84 -0.78
CA LEU A 6 -14.72 11.00 0.40
C LEU A 6 -13.49 11.38 1.25
N PRO A 7 -13.50 11.13 2.57
CA PRO A 7 -12.32 11.31 3.41
C PRO A 7 -11.11 10.52 2.87
N ARG A 8 -9.89 11.03 3.03
CA ARG A 8 -8.66 10.36 2.54
C ARG A 8 -8.53 8.90 2.96
N ARG A 9 -8.97 8.55 4.18
CA ARG A 9 -8.98 7.17 4.68
C ARG A 9 -9.91 6.27 3.85
N GLU A 10 -11.07 6.79 3.46
CA GLU A 10 -12.03 6.10 2.61
C GLU A 10 -11.53 5.98 1.17
N GLN A 11 -10.93 7.03 0.63
CA GLN A 11 -10.29 6.99 -0.69
C GLN A 11 -9.23 5.90 -0.76
N HIS A 12 -8.34 5.87 0.24
CA HIS A 12 -7.30 4.84 0.34
C HIS A 12 -7.90 3.43 0.51
N ARG A 13 -8.98 3.28 1.29
CA ARG A 13 -9.67 2.00 1.46
C ARG A 13 -10.27 1.49 0.15
N LEU A 14 -10.87 2.37 -0.64
CA LEU A 14 -11.43 2.03 -1.95
C LEU A 14 -10.32 1.64 -2.92
N GLN A 15 -9.23 2.41 -2.99
CA GLN A 15 -8.08 2.08 -3.84
C GLN A 15 -7.46 0.72 -3.46
N LEU A 16 -7.33 0.43 -2.16
CA LEU A 16 -6.82 -0.85 -1.69
C LEU A 16 -7.74 -2.02 -2.07
N ARG A 17 -9.06 -1.81 -2.04
CA ARG A 17 -10.04 -2.83 -2.46
C ARG A 17 -9.92 -3.14 -3.94
N GLU A 18 -9.72 -2.14 -4.78
CA GLU A 18 -9.53 -2.37 -6.22
C GLU A 18 -8.24 -3.14 -6.49
N VAL A 19 -7.14 -2.79 -5.82
CA VAL A 19 -5.89 -3.57 -5.89
C VAL A 19 -6.09 -5.02 -5.43
N ILE A 20 -6.79 -5.25 -4.32
CA ILE A 20 -7.04 -6.63 -3.85
C ILE A 20 -7.85 -7.41 -4.90
N LYS A 21 -8.89 -6.81 -5.48
CA LYS A 21 -9.71 -7.46 -6.52
C LYS A 21 -8.91 -7.83 -7.77
N GLU A 22 -7.90 -7.04 -8.11
CA GLU A 22 -7.04 -7.27 -9.28
C GLU A 22 -6.09 -8.45 -9.08
N PHE A 23 -5.54 -8.61 -7.87
CA PHE A 23 -4.50 -9.61 -7.58
C PHE A 23 -4.99 -10.84 -6.79
N GLN A 24 -6.25 -10.85 -6.34
CA GLN A 24 -6.82 -11.99 -5.60
C GLN A 24 -6.87 -13.25 -6.46
N ARG A 25 -6.52 -14.40 -5.86
CA ARG A 25 -6.65 -15.71 -6.52
C ARG A 25 -8.07 -16.27 -6.46
N PHE A 26 -8.82 -15.87 -5.43
CA PHE A 26 -10.21 -16.23 -5.22
C PHE A 26 -10.95 -15.10 -4.49
N PRO A 27 -12.29 -15.04 -4.53
CA PRO A 27 -13.04 -13.99 -3.85
C PRO A 27 -12.73 -13.93 -2.36
N GLY A 28 -12.24 -12.77 -1.89
CA GLY A 28 -11.89 -12.57 -0.48
C GLY A 28 -10.47 -12.96 -0.10
N ASP A 29 -9.62 -13.32 -1.07
CA ASP A 29 -8.21 -13.55 -0.84
C ASP A 29 -7.51 -12.25 -0.42
N VAL A 30 -7.00 -12.25 0.81
CA VAL A 30 -6.24 -11.14 1.42
C VAL A 30 -4.82 -11.56 1.81
N GLY A 31 -4.48 -12.83 1.58
CA GLY A 31 -3.33 -13.51 2.17
C GLY A 31 -2.33 -14.05 1.14
N SER A 32 -2.71 -14.20 -0.13
CA SER A 32 -1.75 -14.61 -1.17
C SER A 32 -0.59 -13.63 -1.32
N SER A 33 0.55 -14.14 -1.77
CA SER A 33 1.75 -13.35 -1.99
C SER A 33 1.50 -12.19 -2.95
N GLU A 34 0.73 -12.40 -4.02
CA GLU A 34 0.39 -11.36 -5.01
C GLU A 34 -0.41 -10.22 -4.36
N VAL A 35 -1.45 -10.55 -3.59
CA VAL A 35 -2.26 -9.55 -2.89
C VAL A 35 -1.41 -8.81 -1.85
N GLN A 36 -0.58 -9.51 -1.08
CA GLN A 36 0.29 -8.88 -0.11
C GLN A 36 1.31 -7.93 -0.76
N VAL A 37 1.97 -8.37 -1.85
CA VAL A 37 2.92 -7.55 -2.61
C VAL A 37 2.25 -6.31 -3.18
N ALA A 38 1.03 -6.43 -3.72
CA ALA A 38 0.29 -5.32 -4.27
C ALA A 38 -0.08 -4.29 -3.19
N ARG A 39 -0.57 -4.75 -2.03
CA ARG A 39 -0.88 -3.89 -0.86
C ARG A 39 0.38 -3.18 -0.33
N LEU A 40 1.50 -3.88 -0.21
CA LEU A 40 2.77 -3.30 0.25
C LEU A 40 3.29 -2.26 -0.75
N THR A 41 3.22 -2.57 -2.05
CA THR A 41 3.66 -1.65 -3.11
C THR A 41 2.89 -0.34 -3.06
N ARG A 42 1.57 -0.40 -2.85
CA ARG A 42 0.78 0.82 -2.70
C ARG A 42 1.21 1.67 -1.49
N LYS A 43 1.37 1.03 -0.33
CA LYS A 43 1.84 1.72 0.89
C LYS A 43 3.23 2.34 0.72
N ILE A 44 4.14 1.61 0.06
CA ILE A 44 5.49 2.09 -0.27
C ILE A 44 5.42 3.35 -1.13
N HIS A 45 4.58 3.35 -2.16
CA HIS A 45 4.39 4.52 -3.02
C HIS A 45 3.86 5.73 -2.24
N ASP A 46 2.78 5.56 -1.48
CA ASP A 46 2.17 6.66 -0.72
C ASP A 46 3.14 7.23 0.34
N LEU A 47 3.92 6.37 1.00
CA LEU A 47 4.91 6.78 1.99
C LEU A 47 6.16 7.43 1.35
N ALA A 48 6.54 6.98 0.15
CA ALA A 48 7.61 7.62 -0.62
C ALA A 48 7.23 9.04 -1.03
N GLU A 49 5.99 9.27 -1.50
CA GLU A 49 5.48 10.62 -1.82
C GLU A 49 5.43 11.50 -0.56
N HIS A 50 4.97 10.98 0.58
CA HIS A 50 4.99 11.70 1.87
C HIS A 50 6.39 12.18 2.22
N LEU A 51 7.40 11.32 2.08
CA LEU A 51 8.79 11.64 2.42
C LEU A 51 9.45 12.63 1.46
N LYS A 52 8.95 12.81 0.23
CA LYS A 52 9.43 13.87 -0.67
C LYS A 52 9.18 15.26 -0.08
N VAL A 53 8.02 15.44 0.55
CA VAL A 53 7.62 16.66 1.24
C VAL A 53 8.23 16.72 2.65
N HIS A 54 8.19 15.61 3.39
CA HIS A 54 8.61 15.53 4.79
C HIS A 54 9.98 14.88 4.96
N ARG A 55 11.02 15.48 4.40
CA ARG A 55 12.38 14.89 4.35
C ARG A 55 13.01 14.60 5.71
N LYS A 56 12.59 15.27 6.79
CA LYS A 56 13.13 15.05 8.16
C LYS A 56 12.33 14.03 8.97
N ASP A 57 11.30 13.40 8.40
CA ASP A 57 10.53 12.36 9.08
C ASP A 57 11.30 11.02 9.07
N HIS A 58 12.20 10.86 10.03
CA HIS A 58 13.02 9.65 10.18
C HIS A 58 12.18 8.44 10.61
N SER A 59 11.07 8.64 11.30
CA SER A 59 10.19 7.55 11.73
C SER A 59 9.51 6.89 10.54
N SER A 60 8.89 7.70 9.68
CA SER A 60 8.29 7.24 8.42
C SER A 60 9.32 6.60 7.48
N ARG A 61 10.55 7.14 7.41
CA ARG A 61 11.63 6.54 6.62
C ARG A 61 11.98 5.13 7.08
N ARG A 62 12.07 4.88 8.40
CA ARG A 62 12.29 3.53 8.93
C ARG A 62 11.11 2.60 8.59
N GLY A 63 9.88 3.11 8.70
CA GLY A 63 8.69 2.39 8.26
C GLY A 63 8.76 1.97 6.79
N LEU A 64 9.18 2.89 5.90
CA LEU A 64 9.36 2.62 4.48
C LEU A 64 10.39 1.51 4.22
N GLN A 65 11.53 1.54 4.91
CA GLN A 65 12.56 0.52 4.80
C GLN A 65 12.04 -0.86 5.24
N GLY A 66 11.29 -0.94 6.34
CA GLY A 66 10.65 -2.18 6.77
C GLY A 66 9.69 -2.74 5.73
N LEU A 67 8.85 -1.90 5.13
CA LEU A 67 7.92 -2.31 4.07
C LEU A 67 8.65 -2.82 2.82
N LEU A 68 9.74 -2.16 2.42
CA LEU A 68 10.58 -2.60 1.29
C LEU A 68 11.19 -3.98 1.55
N SER A 69 11.74 -4.20 2.74
CA SER A 69 12.30 -5.49 3.15
C SER A 69 11.24 -6.60 3.17
N GLN A 70 10.05 -6.31 3.73
CA GLN A 70 8.94 -7.26 3.73
C GLN A 70 8.51 -7.64 2.31
N ARG A 71 8.35 -6.64 1.41
CA ARG A 71 7.98 -6.91 0.02
C ARG A 71 9.05 -7.73 -0.70
N ARG A 72 10.34 -7.43 -0.47
CA ARG A 72 11.45 -8.20 -1.04
C ARG A 72 11.40 -9.66 -0.60
N SER A 73 11.12 -9.93 0.67
CA SER A 73 11.01 -11.29 1.20
C SER A 73 9.87 -12.10 0.59
N LEU A 74 8.78 -11.46 0.12
CA LEU A 74 7.67 -12.14 -0.55
C LEU A 74 7.94 -12.49 -2.02
N LEU A 75 9.02 -11.95 -2.60
CA LEU A 75 9.42 -12.14 -4.00
C LEU A 75 10.62 -13.08 -4.17
N GLN A 76 11.20 -13.54 -3.06
CA GLN A 76 12.29 -14.51 -3.01
C GLN A 76 11.71 -15.91 -2.93
#